data_AF-A0A536JVZ1-F1
#
_entry.id   AF-A0A536JVZ1-F1
#
_cell.length_a   1.000
_cell.length_b   1.000
_cell.length_c   1.000
_cell.angle_alpha   90.00
_cell.angle_beta   90.00
_cell.angle_gamma   90.00
#
_symmetry.space_group_name_H-M   'P 1'
#
loop_
_entity.id
_entity.type
_entity.pdbx_description
1 polymer ?
#
loop_
_entity_poly.entity_id
_entity_poly.type
_entity_poly.pdbx_seq_one_letter_code
_entity_poly.pdbx_strand_id
1 'polypeptide(L)'
;MRRFLVIAVATAAAAAAAIQPAFAAEPSLVLTARCAYGVVEPGGPYDLFILSTSGSGLPAGTRLVLIESATGADFPIETDAAGSFSIAFGLGFLAATRTVETVVFTETVFNDLNGNFALDAGEAIVSSTLTLTCPLTAEQKITNLITDLQSSALGPGGSVLNKLQAIAGSLGTNNQAACNQLSAVANEVRAQVGKKLTQDEANTLLSAIASIKTAADCA
;
A
#
# COMPACT_ATOMS: atom_id res chain seq x y z
N MET A 1 49.80 37.30 -43.94
CA MET A 1 48.90 36.72 -42.91
C MET A 1 48.16 35.53 -43.52
N ARG A 2 48.66 34.29 -43.32
CA ARG A 2 47.94 33.07 -43.68
C ARG A 2 47.56 32.37 -42.38
N ARG A 3 46.26 32.27 -42.13
CA ARG A 3 45.69 31.65 -40.93
C ARG A 3 45.82 30.12 -41.03
N PHE A 4 46.31 29.53 -39.95
CA PHE A 4 46.30 28.10 -39.69
C PHE A 4 44.86 27.60 -39.56
N LEU A 5 44.56 26.42 -40.12
CA LEU A 5 43.47 25.58 -39.64
C LEU A 5 44.09 24.28 -39.14
N VAL A 6 44.04 24.10 -37.83
CA VAL A 6 44.40 22.87 -37.14
C VAL A 6 43.25 21.89 -37.33
N ILE A 7 43.54 20.73 -37.93
CA ILE A 7 42.60 19.60 -38.00
C ILE A 7 42.67 18.89 -36.65
N ALA A 8 41.66 19.09 -35.81
CA ALA A 8 41.41 18.22 -34.67
C ALA A 8 40.51 17.07 -35.14
N VAL A 9 41.07 15.86 -35.17
CA VAL A 9 40.30 14.62 -35.30
C VAL A 9 39.61 14.39 -33.96
N ALA A 10 38.31 14.69 -33.89
CA ALA A 10 37.45 14.19 -32.82
C ALA A 10 36.82 12.88 -33.28
N THR A 11 37.24 11.80 -32.61
CA THR A 11 36.74 10.45 -32.76
C THR A 11 35.25 10.35 -32.43
N ALA A 12 34.56 9.46 -33.14
CA ALA A 12 33.12 9.25 -33.14
C ALA A 12 32.50 9.11 -31.74
N ALA A 13 31.48 9.95 -31.48
CA ALA A 13 30.30 9.63 -30.66
C ALA A 13 29.24 10.74 -30.83
N ALA A 14 28.90 11.08 -32.08
CA ALA A 14 27.65 11.79 -32.36
C ALA A 14 26.53 10.76 -32.53
N ALA A 15 26.23 10.02 -31.45
CA ALA A 15 25.04 9.17 -31.42
C ALA A 15 23.87 10.06 -30.98
N ALA A 16 23.13 10.53 -31.98
CA ALA A 16 21.76 11.01 -31.95
C ALA A 16 21.23 11.43 -30.55
N ALA A 17 21.39 12.72 -30.24
CA ALA A 17 20.37 13.40 -29.44
C ALA A 17 19.09 13.43 -30.29
N ALA A 18 18.36 12.32 -30.30
CA ALA A 18 16.98 12.30 -30.72
C ALA A 18 16.24 13.12 -29.65
N ILE A 19 16.09 14.42 -29.91
CA ILE A 19 15.13 15.26 -29.23
C ILE A 19 13.78 14.63 -29.57
N GLN A 20 13.32 13.68 -28.76
CA GLN A 20 11.93 13.24 -28.82
C GLN A 20 11.07 14.46 -28.53
N PRO A 21 9.99 14.67 -29.31
CA PRO A 21 9.14 15.84 -29.10
C PRO A 21 8.60 15.82 -27.68
N ALA A 22 8.63 16.99 -27.03
CA ALA A 22 7.88 17.24 -25.81
C ALA A 22 6.44 16.72 -25.99
N PHE A 23 5.86 16.17 -24.93
CA PHE A 23 4.55 15.50 -25.01
C PHE A 23 3.53 16.34 -25.80
N ALA A 24 2.92 15.73 -26.82
CA ALA A 24 1.95 16.41 -27.69
C ALA A 24 0.63 16.76 -26.96
N ALA A 25 0.38 16.12 -25.82
CA ALA A 25 -0.65 16.40 -24.83
C ALA A 25 -0.05 16.19 -23.43
N GLU A 26 -0.57 16.84 -22.38
CA GLU A 26 -0.06 16.53 -21.03
C GLU A 26 -0.26 15.04 -20.73
N PRO A 27 0.83 14.30 -20.44
CA PRO A 27 0.72 12.87 -20.18
C PRO A 27 -0.10 12.66 -18.92
N SER A 28 -1.08 11.76 -19.01
CA SER A 28 -1.91 11.40 -17.87
C SER A 28 -1.41 10.11 -17.24
N LEU A 29 -1.36 10.08 -15.92
CA LEU A 29 -1.13 8.88 -15.12
C LEU A 29 -2.32 8.67 -14.20
N VAL A 30 -2.95 7.49 -14.31
CA VAL A 30 -4.08 7.08 -13.51
C VAL A 30 -3.65 5.88 -12.67
N LEU A 31 -3.76 6.01 -11.36
CA LEU A 31 -3.64 4.88 -10.44
C LEU A 31 -5.03 4.46 -10.02
N THR A 32 -5.26 3.16 -10.02
CA THR A 32 -6.42 2.54 -9.40
C THR A 32 -5.95 1.40 -8.52
N ALA A 33 -6.56 1.23 -7.36
CA ALA A 33 -6.22 0.14 -6.46
C ALA A 33 -7.50 -0.46 -5.88
N ARG A 34 -7.45 -1.75 -5.57
CA ARG A 34 -8.53 -2.44 -4.85
C ARG A 34 -7.97 -3.44 -3.85
N CYS A 35 -8.71 -3.61 -2.77
CA CYS A 35 -8.49 -4.69 -1.82
C CYS A 35 -8.99 -6.00 -2.44
N ALA A 36 -8.17 -7.04 -2.40
CA ALA A 36 -8.57 -8.41 -2.65
C ALA A 36 -8.16 -9.24 -1.44
N TYR A 37 -9.07 -10.06 -0.94
CA TYR A 37 -8.76 -10.99 0.14
C TYR A 37 -8.62 -12.38 -0.46
N GLY A 38 -7.47 -13.03 -0.23
CA GLY A 38 -7.18 -14.33 -0.80
C GLY A 38 -6.62 -15.31 0.24
N VAL A 39 -6.71 -16.60 -0.10
CA VAL A 39 -5.97 -17.69 0.55
C VAL A 39 -5.09 -18.34 -0.52
N VAL A 40 -3.76 -18.26 -0.40
CA VAL A 40 -2.86 -19.07 -1.22
C VAL A 40 -2.39 -20.17 -0.30
N GLU A 41 -2.74 -21.40 -0.61
CA GLU A 41 -2.03 -22.53 0.00
C GLU A 41 -0.64 -22.63 -0.65
N PRO A 42 0.44 -22.85 0.12
CA PRO A 42 0.51 -23.15 1.55
C PRO A 42 1.06 -21.94 2.35
N GLY A 43 0.28 -20.86 2.47
CA GLY A 43 0.74 -19.63 3.14
C GLY A 43 -0.24 -19.00 4.13
N GLY A 44 -1.47 -19.51 4.22
CA GLY A 44 -2.55 -18.90 5.01
C GLY A 44 -3.23 -17.75 4.28
N PRO A 45 -4.13 -17.01 4.97
CA PRO A 45 -4.73 -15.81 4.39
C PRO A 45 -3.66 -14.74 4.11
N TYR A 46 -3.87 -13.94 3.09
CA TYR A 46 -3.05 -12.78 2.76
C TYR A 46 -3.97 -11.65 2.32
N ASP A 47 -3.62 -10.42 2.72
CA ASP A 47 -4.23 -9.24 2.14
C ASP A 47 -3.52 -8.99 0.81
N LEU A 48 -4.27 -9.09 -0.29
CA LEU A 48 -3.79 -8.83 -1.64
C LEU A 48 -4.25 -7.44 -2.07
N PHE A 49 -3.32 -6.52 -2.25
CA PHE A 49 -3.63 -5.25 -2.88
C PHE A 49 -3.35 -5.37 -4.36
N ILE A 50 -4.38 -5.16 -5.19
CA ILE A 50 -4.21 -5.13 -6.64
C ILE A 50 -4.09 -3.66 -7.03
N LEU A 51 -2.90 -3.25 -7.46
CA LEU A 51 -2.67 -1.96 -8.08
C LEU A 51 -2.81 -2.10 -9.59
N SER A 52 -3.38 -1.10 -10.23
CA SER A 52 -3.40 -0.96 -11.68
C SER A 52 -3.00 0.46 -12.05
N THR A 53 -1.93 0.59 -12.82
CA THR A 53 -1.40 1.85 -13.31
C THR A 53 -1.63 1.93 -14.80
N SER A 54 -2.18 3.05 -15.26
CA SER A 54 -2.37 3.30 -16.68
C SER A 54 -2.02 4.74 -17.03
N GLY A 55 -1.61 4.95 -18.27
CA GLY A 55 -1.33 6.29 -18.76
C GLY A 55 -1.60 6.42 -20.25
N SER A 56 -1.79 7.66 -20.70
CA SER A 56 -2.06 8.00 -22.09
C SER A 56 -1.48 9.37 -22.45
N GLY A 57 -1.32 9.64 -23.75
CA GLY A 57 -0.73 10.89 -24.24
C GLY A 57 0.79 10.83 -24.42
N LEU A 58 1.38 9.64 -24.36
CA LEU A 58 2.81 9.43 -24.60
C LEU A 58 3.06 9.22 -26.10
N PRO A 59 4.24 9.55 -26.65
CA PRO A 59 4.60 9.16 -28.01
C PRO A 59 4.62 7.62 -28.16
N ALA A 60 4.18 7.10 -29.31
CA ALA A 60 4.26 5.67 -29.59
C ALA A 60 5.74 5.20 -29.61
N GLY A 61 6.01 4.05 -28.97
CA GLY A 61 7.37 3.51 -28.86
C GLY A 61 8.23 4.20 -27.80
N THR A 62 7.61 4.94 -26.86
CA THR A 62 8.32 5.49 -25.70
C THR A 62 8.73 4.35 -24.77
N ARG A 63 9.97 4.39 -24.30
CA ARG A 63 10.47 3.47 -23.28
C ARG A 63 10.22 4.10 -21.91
N LEU A 64 9.49 3.40 -21.06
CA LEU A 64 9.11 3.91 -19.76
C LEU A 64 9.65 3.01 -18.65
N VAL A 65 9.87 3.62 -17.49
CA VAL A 65 10.16 2.90 -16.25
C VAL A 65 9.18 3.36 -15.20
N LEU A 66 8.60 2.39 -14.50
CA LEU A 66 7.79 2.62 -13.31
C LEU A 66 8.62 2.27 -12.08
N ILE A 67 8.72 3.24 -11.16
CA ILE A 67 9.31 3.05 -9.84
C ILE A 67 8.18 2.90 -8.84
N GLU A 68 8.05 1.71 -8.27
CA GLU A 68 7.10 1.41 -7.20
C GLU A 68 7.76 1.66 -5.84
N SER A 69 7.29 2.67 -5.10
CA SER A 69 7.89 3.01 -3.80
C SER A 69 7.69 1.93 -2.72
N ALA A 70 6.68 1.05 -2.87
CA ALA A 70 6.33 0.03 -1.88
C ALA A 70 7.27 -1.20 -1.90
N THR A 71 7.82 -1.54 -3.06
CA THR A 71 8.69 -2.72 -3.25
C THR A 71 10.13 -2.33 -3.57
N GLY A 72 10.36 -1.10 -4.05
CA GLY A 72 11.66 -0.68 -4.58
C GLY A 72 12.04 -1.39 -5.87
N ALA A 73 11.06 -1.97 -6.58
CA ALA A 73 11.26 -2.64 -7.86
C ALA A 73 11.00 -1.69 -9.03
N ASP A 74 11.89 -1.74 -10.01
CA ASP A 74 11.76 -1.00 -11.27
C ASP A 74 11.18 -1.93 -12.34
N PHE A 75 10.07 -1.51 -12.94
CA PHE A 75 9.40 -2.27 -13.98
C PHE A 75 9.54 -1.54 -15.33
N PRO A 76 10.21 -2.13 -16.33
CA PRO A 76 10.19 -1.58 -17.68
C PRO A 76 8.80 -1.73 -18.28
N ILE A 77 8.32 -0.66 -18.91
CA ILE A 77 7.01 -0.60 -19.55
C ILE A 77 7.20 -0.21 -21.02
N GLU A 78 6.60 -0.98 -21.91
CA GLU A 78 6.48 -0.61 -23.32
C GLU A 78 5.08 -0.02 -23.57
N THR A 79 5.03 1.18 -24.14
CA THR A 79 3.75 1.77 -24.61
C THR A 79 3.26 1.04 -25.85
N ASP A 80 1.94 0.89 -25.98
CA ASP A 80 1.32 0.43 -27.22
C ASP A 80 1.50 1.43 -28.38
N ALA A 81 1.01 1.05 -29.56
CA ALA A 81 1.07 1.89 -30.77
C ALA A 81 0.30 3.22 -30.65
N ALA A 82 -0.56 3.38 -29.65
CA ALA A 82 -1.29 4.60 -29.34
C ALA A 82 -0.62 5.40 -28.20
N GLY A 83 0.54 4.97 -27.69
CA GLY A 83 1.22 5.64 -26.61
C GLY A 83 0.56 5.46 -25.25
N SER A 84 -0.18 4.36 -25.07
CA SER A 84 -0.85 4.01 -23.82
C SER A 84 -0.20 2.79 -23.15
N PHE A 85 -0.37 2.65 -21.85
CA PHE A 85 0.03 1.46 -21.12
C PHE A 85 -0.97 1.12 -20.01
N SER A 86 -0.99 -0.15 -19.60
CA SER A 86 -1.75 -0.63 -18.45
C SER A 86 -1.01 -1.82 -17.83
N ILE A 87 -0.64 -1.71 -16.56
CA ILE A 87 -0.01 -2.79 -15.80
C ILE A 87 -0.79 -3.02 -14.52
N ALA A 88 -0.97 -4.29 -14.14
CA ALA A 88 -1.52 -4.66 -12.85
C ALA A 88 -0.55 -5.59 -12.11
N PHE A 89 -0.34 -5.32 -10.83
CA PHE A 89 0.47 -6.18 -9.95
C PHE A 89 -0.21 -6.35 -8.60
N GLY A 90 0.12 -7.46 -7.94
CA GLY A 90 -0.44 -7.84 -6.65
C GLY A 90 0.61 -7.74 -5.55
N LEU A 91 0.31 -6.98 -4.50
CA LEU A 91 1.12 -6.94 -3.28
C LEU A 91 0.46 -7.82 -2.22
N GLY A 92 1.11 -8.92 -1.88
CA GLY A 92 0.68 -9.81 -0.81
C GLY A 92 1.37 -9.47 0.51
N PHE A 93 0.59 -9.18 1.55
CA PHE A 93 1.10 -9.11 2.92
C PHE A 93 0.67 -10.39 3.65
N LEU A 94 1.62 -11.06 4.31
CA LEU A 94 1.32 -12.22 5.15
C LEU A 94 0.32 -11.79 6.25
N ALA A 95 -0.83 -12.47 6.38
CA ALA A 95 -1.88 -12.08 7.33
C ALA A 95 -1.47 -12.12 8.81
N ALA A 96 -0.30 -12.69 9.13
CA ALA A 96 0.24 -12.69 10.49
C ALA A 96 0.86 -11.33 10.89
N THR A 97 1.14 -10.46 9.91
CA THR A 97 1.71 -9.13 10.12
C THR A 97 0.63 -8.08 9.95
N ARG A 98 0.13 -7.56 11.08
CA ARG A 98 -0.62 -6.30 11.22
C ARG A 98 -1.24 -5.79 9.92
N THR A 99 -2.48 -6.19 9.68
CA THR A 99 -3.25 -5.78 8.51
C THR A 99 -3.39 -4.26 8.48
N VAL A 100 -2.95 -3.64 7.39
CA VAL A 100 -2.86 -2.17 7.27
C VAL A 100 -4.19 -1.63 6.78
N GLU A 101 -4.86 -0.81 7.58
CA GLU A 101 -6.16 -0.22 7.23
C GLU A 101 -6.05 0.83 6.11
N THR A 102 -4.87 1.43 5.92
CA THR A 102 -4.63 2.44 4.88
C THR A 102 -3.23 2.30 4.28
N VAL A 103 -3.15 2.10 2.98
CA VAL A 103 -1.92 2.01 2.20
C VAL A 103 -1.84 3.20 1.25
N VAL A 104 -0.65 3.81 1.16
CA VAL A 104 -0.38 4.90 0.22
C VAL A 104 0.51 4.36 -0.89
N PHE A 105 0.01 4.41 -2.12
CA PHE A 105 0.76 4.10 -3.33
C PHE A 105 1.27 5.41 -3.93
N THR A 106 2.56 5.45 -4.22
CA THR A 106 3.19 6.54 -4.96
C THR A 106 3.93 5.94 -6.12
N GLU A 107 3.47 6.27 -7.32
CA GLU A 107 4.05 5.75 -8.56
C GLU A 107 4.69 6.90 -9.32
N THR A 108 5.88 6.63 -9.84
CA THR A 108 6.61 7.55 -10.71
C THR A 108 6.90 6.86 -12.02
N VAL A 109 6.44 7.47 -13.11
CA VAL A 109 6.71 7.04 -14.47
C VAL A 109 7.55 8.11 -15.15
N PHE A 110 8.67 7.71 -15.74
CA PHE A 110 9.53 8.61 -16.50
C PHE A 110 9.90 8.00 -17.85
N ASN A 111 10.25 8.88 -18.79
CA ASN A 111 10.75 8.47 -20.11
C ASN A 111 12.25 8.15 -20.01
N ASP A 112 12.61 6.88 -20.12
CA ASP A 112 13.99 6.36 -20.07
C ASP A 112 14.64 6.55 -21.44
N LEU A 113 15.18 7.75 -21.67
CA LEU A 113 15.64 8.21 -22.97
C LEU A 113 16.92 7.49 -23.43
N ASN A 114 17.76 7.10 -22.48
CA ASN A 114 19.06 6.48 -22.76
C ASN A 114 19.07 4.97 -22.50
N GLY A 115 17.98 4.43 -21.95
CA GLY A 115 17.80 3.02 -21.75
C GLY A 115 18.58 2.42 -20.58
N ASN A 116 18.97 3.22 -19.59
CA ASN A 116 19.76 2.79 -18.43
C ASN A 116 18.90 2.43 -17.20
N PHE A 117 17.57 2.57 -17.30
CA PHE A 117 16.62 2.35 -16.20
C PHE A 117 16.80 3.28 -14.99
N ALA A 118 17.47 4.42 -15.16
CA ALA A 118 17.70 5.39 -14.10
C ALA A 118 17.11 6.75 -14.50
N LEU A 119 16.51 7.43 -13.53
CA LEU A 119 16.00 8.78 -13.74
C LEU A 119 17.16 9.78 -13.91
N ASP A 120 17.29 10.33 -15.11
CA ASP A 120 18.36 11.26 -15.48
C ASP A 120 17.87 12.71 -15.69
N ALA A 121 18.84 13.63 -15.70
CA ALA A 121 18.55 15.04 -15.98
C ALA A 121 17.99 15.22 -17.40
N GLY A 122 16.80 15.81 -17.49
CA GLY A 122 16.10 16.05 -18.76
C GLY A 122 15.04 15.02 -19.11
N GLU A 123 14.89 13.97 -18.30
CA GLU A 123 13.78 13.03 -18.42
C GLU A 123 12.53 13.59 -17.75
N ALA A 124 11.42 13.57 -18.49
CA ALA A 124 10.18 14.11 -17.99
C ALA A 124 9.50 13.10 -17.06
N ILE A 125 9.02 13.60 -15.92
CA ILE A 125 8.44 12.81 -14.84
C ILE A 125 6.93 13.01 -14.82
N VAL A 126 6.20 11.91 -14.73
CA VAL A 126 4.77 11.88 -14.42
C VAL A 126 4.60 11.06 -13.16
N SER A 127 4.12 11.68 -12.09
CA SER A 127 3.88 11.02 -10.81
C SER A 127 2.42 11.14 -10.40
N SER A 128 1.94 10.15 -9.66
CA SER A 128 0.61 10.21 -9.08
C SER A 128 0.56 9.38 -7.79
N THR A 129 -0.29 9.80 -6.87
CA THR A 129 -0.40 9.24 -5.53
C THR A 129 -1.84 8.80 -5.30
N LEU A 130 -2.00 7.60 -4.76
CA LEU A 130 -3.30 7.03 -4.41
C LEU A 130 -3.29 6.54 -2.97
N THR A 131 -4.26 6.98 -2.18
CA THR A 131 -4.52 6.41 -0.85
C THR A 131 -5.63 5.38 -0.97
N LEU A 132 -5.35 4.14 -0.56
CA LEU A 132 -6.34 3.07 -0.50
C LEU A 132 -6.60 2.72 0.96
N THR A 133 -7.85 2.82 1.38
CA THR A 133 -8.31 2.33 2.69
C THR A 133 -9.01 0.99 2.51
N CYS A 134 -8.45 -0.05 3.14
CA CYS A 134 -9.02 -1.39 3.17
C CYS A 134 -9.55 -1.65 4.59
N PRO A 135 -10.87 -1.67 4.80
CA PRO A 135 -11.42 -1.91 6.12
C PRO A 135 -11.07 -3.33 6.56
N LEU A 136 -10.44 -3.44 7.73
CA LEU A 136 -10.12 -4.72 8.34
C LEU A 136 -11.39 -5.45 8.77
N THR A 137 -11.43 -6.78 8.61
CA THR A 137 -12.53 -7.59 9.15
C THR A 137 -12.51 -7.58 10.68
N ALA A 138 -13.61 -8.00 11.31
CA ALA A 138 -13.68 -8.10 12.76
C ALA A 138 -12.60 -9.06 13.32
N GLU A 139 -12.35 -10.17 12.63
CA GLU A 139 -11.34 -11.18 12.97
C GLU A 139 -9.93 -10.60 12.93
N GLN A 140 -9.62 -9.80 11.91
CA GLN A 140 -8.33 -9.12 11.79
C GLN A 140 -8.17 -8.07 12.89
N LYS A 141 -9.20 -7.24 13.14
CA LYS A 141 -9.17 -6.20 14.17
C LYS A 141 -8.98 -6.79 15.57
N ILE A 142 -9.64 -7.91 15.90
CA ILE A 142 -9.47 -8.55 17.22
C ILE A 142 -8.09 -9.21 17.36
N THR A 143 -7.55 -9.79 16.29
CA THR A 143 -6.21 -10.41 16.30
C THR A 143 -5.12 -9.35 16.52
N ASN A 144 -5.23 -8.19 15.86
CA ASN A 144 -4.34 -7.05 16.07
C ASN A 144 -4.40 -6.59 17.54
N LEU A 145 -5.60 -6.42 18.10
CA LEU A 145 -5.78 -6.01 19.49
C LEU A 145 -5.20 -7.01 20.50
N ILE A 146 -5.36 -8.32 20.26
CA ILE A 146 -4.76 -9.39 21.06
C ILE A 146 -3.23 -9.28 21.02
N THR A 147 -2.65 -9.04 19.84
CA THR A 147 -1.20 -8.90 19.65
C THR A 147 -0.67 -7.67 20.40
N ASP A 148 -1.35 -6.54 20.30
CA ASP A 148 -0.99 -5.31 21.03
C ASP A 148 -1.00 -5.53 22.55
N LEU A 149 -2.01 -6.25 23.07
CA LEU A 149 -2.11 -6.61 24.48
C LEU A 149 -1.01 -7.59 24.94
N GLN A 150 -0.65 -8.57 24.09
CA GLN A 150 0.44 -9.51 24.37
C GLN A 150 1.81 -8.84 24.39
N SER A 151 2.02 -7.82 23.55
CA SER A 151 3.23 -7.01 23.53
C SER A 151 3.40 -6.09 24.77
N SER A 152 2.41 -6.10 25.68
CA SER A 152 2.37 -5.32 26.92
C SER A 152 2.29 -3.79 26.73
N ALA A 153 1.82 -3.32 25.57
CA ALA A 153 1.63 -1.88 25.29
C ALA A 153 0.39 -1.28 25.99
N LEU A 154 -0.54 -2.13 26.45
CA LEU A 154 -1.78 -1.74 27.12
C LEU A 154 -1.98 -2.69 28.33
N GLY A 155 -1.92 -2.21 29.58
CA GLY A 155 -2.48 -2.97 30.72
C GLY A 155 -3.94 -3.28 30.42
N PRO A 156 -4.52 -4.47 30.71
CA PRO A 156 -4.67 -5.10 32.03
C PRO A 156 -4.28 -6.60 32.08
N GLY A 157 -3.46 -7.02 31.11
CA GLY A 157 -2.65 -8.26 31.07
C GLY A 157 -3.37 -9.58 30.84
N GLY A 158 -4.26 -10.00 31.75
CA GLY A 158 -4.77 -11.38 31.76
C GLY A 158 -6.23 -11.54 31.35
N SER A 159 -7.14 -10.88 32.08
CA SER A 159 -8.57 -11.17 31.93
C SER A 159 -9.14 -10.64 30.61
N VAL A 160 -8.79 -9.42 30.22
CA VAL A 160 -9.21 -8.84 28.92
C VAL A 160 -8.62 -9.62 27.76
N LEU A 161 -7.34 -10.00 27.84
CA LEU A 161 -6.67 -10.81 26.82
C LEU A 161 -7.38 -12.16 26.63
N ASN A 162 -7.63 -12.90 27.71
CA ASN A 162 -8.32 -14.18 27.65
C ASN A 162 -9.74 -14.05 27.06
N LYS A 163 -10.45 -12.97 27.39
CA LYS A 163 -11.79 -12.70 26.83
C LYS A 163 -11.74 -12.37 25.36
N LEU A 164 -10.78 -11.58 24.90
CA LEU A 164 -10.61 -11.26 23.49
C LEU A 164 -10.23 -12.52 22.68
N GLN A 165 -9.39 -13.40 23.22
CA GLN A 165 -9.08 -14.69 22.59
C GLN A 165 -10.33 -15.57 22.43
N ALA A 166 -11.20 -15.62 23.44
CA ALA A 166 -12.47 -16.35 23.36
C ALA A 166 -13.44 -15.73 22.32
N ILE A 167 -13.50 -14.40 22.26
CA ILE A 167 -14.31 -13.68 21.26
C ILE A 167 -13.79 -13.96 19.85
N ALA A 168 -12.47 -14.04 19.66
CA ALA A 168 -11.88 -14.32 18.34
C ALA A 168 -12.36 -15.65 17.76
N GLY A 169 -12.54 -16.67 18.61
CA GLY A 169 -13.13 -17.95 18.19
C GLY A 169 -14.62 -17.91 17.86
N SER A 170 -15.33 -16.85 18.24
CA SER A 170 -16.78 -16.67 18.00
C SER A 170 -17.09 -15.78 16.79
N LEU A 171 -16.13 -14.97 16.32
CA LEU A 171 -16.28 -14.14 15.12
C LEU A 171 -16.38 -15.02 13.86
N GLY A 172 -17.16 -14.57 12.89
CA GLY A 172 -17.43 -15.27 11.62
C GLY A 172 -18.40 -16.44 11.75
N THR A 173 -18.54 -17.04 12.93
CA THR A 173 -19.42 -18.20 13.19
C THR A 173 -20.67 -17.86 14.00
N ASN A 174 -20.54 -16.95 14.98
CA ASN A 174 -21.66 -16.48 15.81
C ASN A 174 -21.43 -15.03 16.23
N ASN A 175 -21.56 -14.12 15.27
CA ASN A 175 -21.31 -12.68 15.48
C ASN A 175 -22.17 -12.12 16.61
N GLN A 176 -23.42 -12.56 16.80
CA GLN A 176 -24.26 -12.09 17.91
C GLN A 176 -23.65 -12.42 19.28
N ALA A 177 -23.14 -13.64 19.46
CA ALA A 177 -22.46 -14.02 20.70
C ALA A 177 -21.18 -13.19 20.91
N ALA A 178 -20.39 -13.00 19.85
CA ALA A 178 -19.20 -12.17 19.87
C ALA A 178 -19.53 -10.71 20.27
N CYS A 179 -20.60 -10.13 19.72
CA CYS A 179 -21.08 -8.78 20.04
C CYS A 179 -21.47 -8.61 21.51
N ASN A 180 -22.17 -9.61 22.08
CA ASN A 180 -22.54 -9.61 23.49
C ASN A 180 -21.29 -9.68 24.39
N GLN A 181 -20.33 -10.52 24.02
CA GLN A 181 -19.06 -10.65 24.74
C GLN A 181 -18.20 -9.39 24.63
N LEU A 182 -18.10 -8.76 23.45
CA LEU A 182 -17.41 -7.47 23.24
C LEU A 182 -18.00 -6.37 24.12
N SER A 183 -19.33 -6.32 24.23
CA SER A 183 -20.00 -5.36 25.11
C SER A 183 -19.69 -5.60 26.59
N ALA A 184 -19.59 -6.87 27.01
CA ALA A 184 -19.15 -7.22 28.36
C ALA A 184 -17.69 -6.81 28.62
N VAL A 185 -16.78 -7.03 27.65
CA VAL A 185 -15.38 -6.58 27.76
C VAL A 185 -15.30 -5.06 27.84
N ALA A 186 -16.08 -4.31 27.04
CA ALA A 186 -16.11 -2.85 27.13
C ALA A 186 -16.53 -2.36 28.53
N ASN A 187 -17.54 -3.01 29.14
CA ASN A 187 -17.96 -2.67 30.50
C ASN A 187 -16.88 -2.99 31.54
N GLU A 188 -16.17 -4.11 31.37
CA GLU A 188 -15.02 -4.43 32.21
C GLU A 188 -13.90 -3.41 32.08
N VAL A 189 -13.52 -3.01 30.85
CA VAL A 189 -12.51 -1.97 30.61
C VAL A 189 -12.89 -0.67 31.34
N ARG A 190 -14.14 -0.21 31.22
CA ARG A 190 -14.64 0.97 31.97
C ARG A 190 -14.52 0.79 33.47
N ALA A 191 -14.79 -0.40 34.00
CA ALA A 191 -14.73 -0.68 35.43
C ALA A 191 -13.29 -0.77 36.00
N GLN A 192 -12.29 -0.97 35.12
CA GLN A 192 -10.86 -1.03 35.48
C GLN A 192 -10.15 0.33 35.40
N VAL A 193 -10.79 1.35 34.83
CA VAL A 193 -10.25 2.72 34.79
C VAL A 193 -9.97 3.22 36.21
N GLY A 194 -8.77 3.76 36.41
CA GLY A 194 -8.29 4.25 37.71
C GLY A 194 -7.93 3.14 38.71
N LYS A 195 -8.08 1.86 38.34
CA LYS A 195 -7.67 0.70 39.17
C LYS A 195 -6.48 -0.02 38.56
N LYS A 196 -6.67 -0.51 37.33
CA LYS A 196 -5.68 -1.29 36.57
C LYS A 196 -5.35 -0.66 35.22
N LEU A 197 -6.19 0.28 34.77
CA LEU A 197 -6.04 1.02 33.53
C LEU A 197 -5.94 2.50 33.82
N THR A 198 -5.04 3.19 33.12
CA THR A 198 -5.12 4.64 32.93
C THR A 198 -6.32 4.98 32.04
N GLN A 199 -6.70 6.26 32.03
CA GLN A 199 -7.77 6.74 31.15
C GLN A 199 -7.40 6.54 29.67
N ASP A 200 -6.14 6.77 29.30
CA ASP A 200 -5.67 6.67 27.91
C ASP A 200 -5.63 5.22 27.41
N GLU A 201 -5.15 4.28 28.25
CA GLU A 201 -5.21 2.85 27.93
C GLU A 201 -6.66 2.39 27.73
N ALA A 202 -7.57 2.80 28.62
CA ALA A 202 -8.97 2.44 28.51
C ALA A 202 -9.63 3.06 27.27
N ASN A 203 -9.33 4.31 26.93
CA ASN A 203 -9.82 4.96 25.71
C ASN A 203 -9.34 4.21 24.46
N THR A 204 -8.07 3.79 24.44
CA THR A 204 -7.49 2.99 23.35
C THR A 204 -8.21 1.66 23.19
N LEU A 205 -8.40 0.92 24.29
CA LEU A 205 -9.12 -0.36 24.28
C LEU A 205 -10.58 -0.21 23.87
N LEU A 206 -11.29 0.80 24.39
CA LEU A 206 -12.70 1.04 24.06
C LEU A 206 -12.87 1.43 22.59
N SER A 207 -11.95 2.23 22.03
CA SER A 207 -11.94 2.58 20.61
C SER A 207 -11.73 1.34 19.74
N ALA A 208 -10.78 0.48 20.10
CA ALA A 208 -10.54 -0.78 19.38
C ALA A 208 -11.76 -1.71 19.44
N ILE A 209 -12.37 -1.88 20.62
CA ILE A 209 -13.59 -2.69 20.78
C ILE A 209 -14.74 -2.13 19.95
N ALA A 210 -14.95 -0.80 19.93
CA ALA A 210 -15.98 -0.18 19.10
C ALA A 210 -15.74 -0.45 17.61
N SER A 211 -14.50 -0.33 17.14
CA SER A 211 -14.13 -0.64 15.75
C SER A 211 -14.39 -2.10 15.38
N ILE A 212 -14.07 -3.05 16.27
CA ILE A 212 -14.38 -4.48 16.08
C ILE A 212 -15.91 -4.68 16.02
N LYS A 213 -16.67 -4.03 16.90
CA LYS A 213 -18.14 -4.13 16.90
C LYS A 213 -18.75 -3.62 15.59
N THR A 214 -18.24 -2.52 15.04
CA THR A 214 -18.68 -2.01 13.74
C THR A 214 -18.35 -2.99 12.63
N ALA A 215 -17.14 -3.56 12.61
CA ALA A 215 -16.74 -4.54 11.59
C ALA A 215 -17.48 -5.88 11.70
N ALA A 216 -18.02 -6.21 12.87
CA ALA A 216 -18.81 -7.42 13.13
C ALA A 216 -20.32 -7.21 12.95
N ASP A 217 -20.75 -6.02 12.51
CA ASP A 217 -22.15 -5.61 12.39
C ASP A 217 -22.96 -5.77 13.69
N CYS A 218 -22.34 -5.44 14.83
CA CYS A 218 -23.02 -5.48 16.12
C CYS A 218 -24.06 -4.36 16.25
N ALA A 219 -25.33 -4.72 16.36
CA ALA A 219 -26.44 -3.82 16.72
C ALA A 219 -26.35 -3.31 18.17
#